data_AF-A0A8S4AVQ7-F1
#
_entry.id   AF-A0A8S4AVQ7-F1
#
_cell.length_a   1.000
_cell.length_b   1.000
_cell.length_c   1.000
_cell.angle_alpha   90.00
_cell.angle_beta   90.00
_cell.angle_gamma   90.00
#
_symmetry.space_group_name_H-M   'P 1'
#
loop_
_entity.id
_entity.type
_entity.pdbx_description
1 polymer ?
#
loop_
_entity_poly.entity_id
_entity_poly.type
_entity_poly.pdbx_seq_one_letter_code
_entity_poly.pdbx_strand_id
1 'polypeptide(L)'
;MSRWISTGMGVFSFARYDDNFYTRSYAGRLRKRLQPKRGDYSVFEGYYTPPITSTLLLRSCKTMTHEIGHMFGIKHCQWMSCVMQGSNHLEESDRRPLDFCPICLRKMHVSVGFKFAERYKALLDWMEENGNHKSQPEESSAHRAAPHFPKPTEAFHSSKLWLCRCLEILEKTEL
;
A
#
# COMPACT_ATOMS: atom_id res chain seq x y z
N MET A 1 -9.37 1.00 -15.55
CA MET A 1 -10.36 2.09 -15.56
C MET A 1 -10.86 2.33 -14.15
N SER A 2 -10.26 3.29 -13.46
CA SER A 2 -10.60 3.72 -12.10
C SER A 2 -11.60 4.88 -12.22
N ARG A 3 -12.87 4.57 -12.51
CA ARG A 3 -13.93 5.58 -12.60
C ARG A 3 -14.43 5.90 -11.18
N TRP A 4 -14.24 7.15 -10.78
CA TRP A 4 -14.98 7.91 -9.74
C TRP A 4 -15.22 7.19 -8.40
N ILE A 5 -14.40 7.47 -7.39
CA ILE A 5 -14.69 7.12 -6.00
C ILE A 5 -14.74 8.40 -5.16
N SER A 6 -15.88 9.08 -5.18
CA SER A 6 -16.33 9.88 -4.03
C SER A 6 -17.52 9.22 -3.33
N THR A 7 -17.98 8.06 -3.83
CA THR A 7 -19.25 7.43 -3.43
C THR A 7 -19.29 5.90 -3.65
N GLY A 8 -18.16 5.24 -3.90
CA GLY A 8 -18.10 3.80 -4.21
C GLY A 8 -17.14 3.02 -3.32
N MET A 9 -17.35 1.70 -3.19
CA MET A 9 -16.36 0.81 -2.56
C MET A 9 -15.21 0.55 -3.55
N GLY A 10 -13.98 0.87 -3.16
CA GLY A 10 -12.79 0.49 -3.91
C GLY A 10 -12.54 -1.02 -3.75
N VAL A 11 -12.57 -1.77 -4.86
CA VAL A 11 -12.20 -3.19 -4.87
C VAL A 11 -10.75 -3.31 -5.31
N PHE A 12 -9.89 -3.72 -4.38
CA PHE A 12 -8.48 -3.97 -4.63
C PHE A 12 -8.25 -5.46 -4.90
N SER A 13 -7.57 -5.77 -6.01
CA SER A 13 -7.20 -7.16 -6.36
C SER A 13 -5.70 -7.22 -6.62
N PHE A 14 -5.00 -7.99 -5.79
CA PHE A 14 -3.56 -8.22 -5.90
C PHE A 14 -3.17 -8.93 -7.20
N ALA A 15 -4.09 -9.66 -7.84
CA ALA A 15 -3.82 -10.40 -9.06
C ALA A 15 -3.28 -9.51 -10.19
N ARG A 16 -3.78 -8.27 -10.32
CA ARG A 16 -3.35 -7.32 -11.36
C ARG A 16 -1.91 -6.84 -11.24
N TYR A 17 -1.28 -7.06 -10.09
CA TYR A 17 0.10 -6.67 -9.81
C TYR A 17 1.10 -7.81 -10.01
N ASP A 18 0.63 -9.00 -10.36
CA ASP A 18 1.48 -10.08 -10.83
C ASP A 18 2.02 -9.76 -12.22
N ASP A 19 3.32 -9.92 -12.43
CA ASP A 19 3.99 -9.62 -13.70
C ASP A 19 3.43 -10.46 -14.86
N ASN A 20 2.91 -11.65 -14.57
CA ASN A 20 2.31 -12.54 -15.54
C ASN A 20 0.82 -12.31 -15.73
N PHE A 21 0.18 -11.36 -15.04
CA PHE A 21 -1.28 -11.18 -15.08
C PHE A 21 -1.86 -11.03 -16.50
N TYR A 22 -1.19 -10.23 -17.34
CA TYR A 22 -1.61 -10.00 -18.73
C TYR A 22 -1.17 -11.09 -19.70
N THR A 23 -0.41 -12.09 -19.24
CA THR A 23 -0.01 -13.22 -20.07
C THR A 23 -1.19 -14.16 -20.32
N ARG A 24 -1.17 -14.84 -21.46
CA ARG A 24 -2.21 -15.83 -21.83
C ARG A 24 -2.19 -17.04 -20.89
N SER A 25 -1.04 -17.36 -20.32
CA SER A 25 -0.78 -18.49 -19.43
C SER A 25 -0.82 -18.12 -17.94
N TYR A 26 -1.40 -16.98 -17.56
CA TYR A 26 -1.49 -16.57 -16.15
C TYR A 26 -2.12 -17.67 -15.29
N ALA A 27 -1.41 -18.10 -14.23
CA ALA A 27 -1.81 -19.21 -13.39
C ALA A 27 -3.16 -18.97 -12.68
N GLY A 28 -3.47 -17.72 -12.33
CA GLY A 28 -4.75 -17.35 -11.72
C GLY A 28 -5.93 -17.21 -12.70
N ARG A 29 -5.74 -17.46 -14.01
CA ARG A 29 -6.82 -17.35 -14.99
C ARG A 29 -7.79 -18.53 -14.89
N LEU A 30 -9.04 -18.23 -14.56
CA LEU A 30 -10.12 -19.23 -14.59
C LEU A 30 -10.32 -19.76 -16.02
N ARG A 31 -10.17 -21.09 -16.19
CA ARG A 31 -10.37 -21.78 -17.47
C ARG A 31 -11.85 -22.05 -17.78
N LYS A 32 -12.69 -22.09 -16.76
CA LYS A 32 -14.13 -22.32 -16.85
C LYS A 32 -14.86 -21.25 -16.04
N ARG A 33 -16.01 -20.81 -16.52
CA ARG A 33 -16.88 -19.92 -15.75
C ARG A 33 -17.46 -20.71 -14.58
N LEU A 34 -17.23 -20.24 -13.36
CA LEU A 34 -17.81 -20.81 -12.15
C LEU A 34 -19.04 -19.98 -11.75
N GLN A 35 -20.08 -20.67 -11.29
CA GLN A 35 -21.30 -20.08 -10.72
C GLN A 35 -21.48 -20.66 -9.32
N PRO A 36 -20.71 -20.17 -8.32
CA PRO A 36 -20.81 -20.69 -6.97
C PRO A 36 -22.20 -20.41 -6.39
N LYS A 37 -22.72 -21.38 -5.63
CA LYS A 37 -24.00 -21.20 -4.90
C LYS A 37 -23.79 -20.20 -3.75
N ARG A 38 -24.87 -19.59 -3.27
CA ARG A 38 -24.79 -18.70 -2.09
C ARG A 38 -24.21 -19.49 -0.90
N GLY A 39 -23.12 -18.98 -0.31
CA GLY A 39 -22.41 -19.63 0.79
C GLY A 39 -21.34 -20.66 0.36
N ASP A 40 -21.17 -20.89 -0.94
CA ASP A 40 -20.10 -21.72 -1.48
C ASP A 40 -18.83 -20.88 -1.72
N TYR A 41 -17.84 -21.07 -0.85
CA TYR A 41 -16.54 -20.41 -0.91
C TYR A 41 -15.44 -21.34 -1.46
N SER A 42 -15.79 -22.51 -1.99
CA SER A 42 -14.83 -23.47 -2.58
C SER A 42 -14.04 -22.89 -3.75
N VAL A 43 -14.55 -21.82 -4.39
CA VAL A 43 -13.82 -21.06 -5.43
C VAL A 43 -12.49 -20.47 -4.92
N PHE A 44 -12.35 -20.31 -3.60
CA PHE A 44 -11.13 -19.87 -2.94
C PHE A 44 -10.29 -21.04 -2.40
N GLU A 45 -10.56 -22.29 -2.77
CA GLU A 45 -9.68 -23.41 -2.46
C GLU A 45 -8.63 -23.58 -3.57
N GLY A 46 -7.35 -23.64 -3.20
CA GLY A 46 -6.25 -23.84 -4.15
C GLY A 46 -6.04 -22.69 -5.14
N TYR A 47 -6.48 -21.48 -4.80
CA TYR A 47 -6.26 -20.31 -5.65
C TYR A 47 -4.76 -19.99 -5.78
N TYR A 48 -4.41 -19.42 -6.93
CA TYR A 48 -3.07 -18.93 -7.17
C TYR A 48 -2.80 -17.68 -6.34
N THR A 49 -1.83 -17.76 -5.45
CA THR A 49 -1.29 -16.60 -4.72
C THR A 49 0.00 -16.16 -5.40
N PRO A 50 0.06 -14.91 -5.90
CA PRO A 50 1.29 -14.37 -6.47
C PRO A 50 2.38 -14.26 -5.38
N PRO A 51 3.67 -14.34 -5.75
CA PRO A 51 4.75 -14.18 -4.78
C PRO A 51 4.69 -12.81 -4.10
N ILE A 52 4.96 -12.78 -2.80
CA ILE A 52 5.02 -11.53 -2.02
C ILE A 52 6.36 -10.85 -2.29
N THR A 53 6.37 -9.89 -3.22
CA THR A 53 7.55 -9.09 -3.58
C THR A 53 7.50 -7.70 -2.94
N SER A 54 8.63 -7.00 -2.84
CA SER A 54 8.65 -5.62 -2.36
C SER A 54 7.87 -4.66 -3.25
N THR A 55 7.86 -4.91 -4.56
CA THR A 55 7.04 -4.15 -5.52
C THR A 55 5.55 -4.36 -5.27
N LEU A 56 5.11 -5.61 -5.00
CA LEU A 56 3.72 -5.89 -4.63
C LEU A 56 3.34 -5.16 -3.34
N LEU A 57 4.20 -5.21 -2.31
CA LEU A 57 3.99 -4.49 -1.06
C LEU A 57 3.87 -2.98 -1.28
N LEU A 58 4.79 -2.38 -2.05
CA LEU A 58 4.76 -0.95 -2.37
C LEU A 58 3.48 -0.54 -3.09
N ARG A 59 3.08 -1.29 -4.13
CA ARG A 59 1.83 -1.04 -4.88
C ARG A 59 0.59 -1.13 -3.98
N SER A 60 0.62 -2.06 -3.03
CA SER A 60 -0.45 -2.24 -2.03
C SER A 60 -0.51 -1.07 -1.07
N CYS A 61 0.62 -0.64 -0.52
CA CYS A 61 0.70 0.54 0.34
C CYS A 61 0.26 1.82 -0.40
N LYS A 62 0.68 2.01 -1.66
CA LYS A 62 0.24 3.14 -2.50
C LYS A 62 -1.27 3.19 -2.65
N THR A 63 -1.86 2.05 -3.01
CA THR A 63 -3.30 1.99 -3.26
C THR A 63 -4.09 2.13 -1.97
N MET A 64 -3.68 1.45 -0.89
CA MET A 64 -4.31 1.61 0.42
C MET A 64 -4.24 3.05 0.91
N THR A 65 -3.09 3.72 0.76
CA THR A 65 -2.93 5.14 1.11
C THR A 65 -3.84 6.03 0.28
N HIS A 66 -3.98 5.74 -1.02
CA HIS A 66 -4.87 6.47 -1.92
C HIS A 66 -6.35 6.36 -1.49
N GLU A 67 -6.83 5.15 -1.24
CA GLU A 67 -8.22 4.92 -0.84
C GLU A 67 -8.51 5.47 0.56
N ILE A 68 -7.57 5.34 1.50
CA ILE A 68 -7.67 6.00 2.82
C ILE A 68 -7.74 7.52 2.64
N GLY A 69 -6.98 8.10 1.71
CA GLY A 69 -7.10 9.53 1.38
C GLY A 69 -8.52 9.93 0.98
N HIS A 70 -9.20 9.11 0.17
CA HIS A 70 -10.61 9.32 -0.17
C HIS A 70 -11.53 9.22 1.05
N MET A 71 -11.24 8.35 2.02
CA MET A 71 -12.01 8.27 3.29
C MET A 71 -11.93 9.58 4.10
N PHE A 72 -10.82 10.31 4.00
CA PHE A 72 -10.66 11.65 4.59
C PHE A 72 -11.17 12.78 3.68
N GLY A 73 -11.90 12.47 2.61
CA GLY A 73 -12.49 13.46 1.70
C GLY A 73 -11.49 14.08 0.71
N ILE A 74 -10.27 13.55 0.60
CA ILE A 74 -9.27 14.05 -0.34
C ILE A 74 -9.55 13.49 -1.72
N LYS A 75 -10.00 14.34 -2.65
CA LYS A 75 -10.19 13.97 -4.06
C LYS A 75 -8.86 13.80 -4.79
N HIS A 76 -8.93 13.25 -6.00
CA HIS A 76 -7.76 13.12 -6.87
C HIS A 76 -6.99 14.45 -6.99
N CYS A 77 -5.68 14.37 -6.79
CA CYS A 77 -4.78 15.50 -6.93
C CYS A 77 -4.36 15.65 -8.39
N GLN A 78 -4.48 16.85 -8.95
CA GLN A 78 -3.96 17.19 -10.28
C GLN A 78 -2.61 17.90 -10.22
N TRP A 79 -2.16 18.24 -9.01
CA TRP A 79 -0.96 19.04 -8.77
C TRP A 79 0.20 18.19 -8.25
N MET A 80 1.41 18.52 -8.74
CA MET A 80 2.68 17.90 -8.37
C MET A 80 2.68 16.36 -8.47
N SER A 81 3.75 15.72 -8.02
CA SER A 81 3.82 14.27 -7.86
C SER A 81 3.14 13.89 -6.54
N CYS A 82 2.06 13.11 -6.58
CA CYS A 82 1.25 12.81 -5.39
C CYS A 82 0.63 11.41 -5.46
N VAL A 83 0.60 10.68 -4.35
CA VAL A 83 -0.12 9.40 -4.23
C VAL A 83 -1.62 9.52 -4.56
N MET A 84 -2.21 10.71 -4.40
CA MET A 84 -3.62 10.98 -4.74
C MET A 84 -3.87 11.29 -6.23
N GLN A 85 -2.87 11.26 -7.11
CA GLN A 85 -3.15 11.36 -8.55
C GLN A 85 -4.00 10.16 -9.00
N GLY A 86 -4.98 10.37 -9.87
CA GLY A 86 -5.83 9.29 -10.41
C GLY A 86 -5.16 8.60 -11.59
N SER A 87 -5.16 7.25 -11.68
CA SER A 87 -4.51 6.46 -12.75
C SER A 87 -5.48 5.73 -13.66
N ASN A 88 -5.09 5.65 -14.93
CA ASN A 88 -5.76 4.85 -15.93
C ASN A 88 -5.14 3.46 -16.10
N HIS A 89 -3.81 3.33 -15.90
CA HIS A 89 -3.07 2.07 -16.04
C HIS A 89 -1.98 1.89 -14.96
N LEU A 90 -1.44 0.67 -14.86
CA LEU A 90 -0.50 0.26 -13.80
C LEU A 90 0.80 1.07 -13.84
N GLU A 91 1.39 1.27 -15.02
CA GLU A 91 2.65 2.01 -15.17
C GLU A 91 2.52 3.45 -14.69
N GLU A 92 1.36 4.08 -14.92
CA GLU A 92 1.07 5.44 -14.41
C GLU A 92 1.02 5.45 -12.88
N SER A 93 0.41 4.41 -12.29
CA SER A 93 0.37 4.23 -10.84
C SER A 93 1.74 3.95 -10.23
N ASP A 94 2.58 3.21 -10.95
CA ASP A 94 3.93 2.84 -10.49
C ASP A 94 4.89 4.04 -10.49
N ARG A 95 4.79 4.93 -11.49
CA ARG A 95 5.60 6.15 -11.59
C ARG A 95 5.36 7.16 -10.47
N ARG A 96 4.23 7.07 -9.77
CA ARG A 96 3.86 7.98 -8.68
C ARG A 96 4.64 7.70 -7.41
N PRO A 97 4.86 8.70 -6.55
CA PRO A 97 5.43 8.49 -5.23
C PRO A 97 4.42 7.78 -4.32
N LEU A 98 4.94 7.19 -3.24
CA LEU A 98 4.10 6.73 -2.12
C LEU A 98 3.57 7.90 -1.28
N ASP A 99 4.24 9.05 -1.37
CA ASP A 99 4.00 10.21 -0.53
C ASP A 99 2.89 11.14 -1.05
N PHE A 100 2.24 11.83 -0.11
CA PHE A 100 1.38 12.96 -0.43
C PHE A 100 2.22 14.17 -0.87
N CYS A 101 1.73 14.92 -1.86
CA CYS A 101 2.28 16.26 -2.13
C CYS A 101 1.97 17.22 -0.96
N PRO A 102 2.69 18.35 -0.83
CA PRO A 102 2.51 19.29 0.29
C PRO A 102 1.05 19.73 0.50
N ILE A 103 0.29 19.89 -0.58
CA ILE A 103 -1.13 20.28 -0.54
C ILE A 103 -1.97 19.17 0.10
N CYS A 104 -1.86 17.93 -0.39
CA CYS A 104 -2.64 16.81 0.15
C CYS A 104 -2.17 16.41 1.54
N LEU A 105 -0.88 16.54 1.82
CA LEU A 105 -0.31 16.33 3.14
C LEU A 105 -0.89 17.33 4.15
N ARG A 106 -1.04 18.61 3.78
CA ARG A 106 -1.68 19.61 4.65
C ARG A 106 -3.16 19.31 4.88
N LYS A 107 -3.89 18.83 3.86
CA LYS A 107 -5.29 18.37 4.02
C LYS A 107 -5.39 17.22 5.03
N MET A 108 -4.51 16.22 4.91
CA MET A 108 -4.42 15.12 5.88
C MET A 108 -4.08 15.61 7.28
N HIS A 109 -3.10 16.51 7.40
CA HIS A 109 -2.70 17.09 8.68
C HIS A 109 -3.86 17.84 9.36
N VAL A 110 -4.63 18.64 8.62
CA VAL A 110 -5.80 19.35 9.17
C VAL A 110 -6.88 18.37 9.66
N SER A 111 -6.99 17.20 9.01
CA SER A 111 -8.01 16.20 9.36
C SER A 111 -7.63 15.34 10.57
N VAL A 112 -6.34 15.06 10.79
CA VAL A 112 -5.85 14.10 11.79
C VAL A 112 -5.02 14.75 12.91
N GLY A 113 -4.35 15.87 12.65
CA GLY A 113 -3.56 16.60 13.65
C GLY A 113 -2.21 15.98 14.03
N PHE A 114 -1.59 15.18 13.16
CA PHE A 114 -0.27 14.58 13.42
C PHE A 114 0.88 15.58 13.21
N LYS A 115 2.00 15.39 13.93
CA LYS A 115 3.24 16.13 13.67
C LYS A 115 4.01 15.50 12.51
N PHE A 116 4.52 16.33 11.58
CA PHE A 116 5.22 15.84 10.38
C PHE A 116 6.47 15.03 10.72
N ALA A 117 7.32 15.52 11.63
CA ALA A 117 8.57 14.86 12.00
C ALA A 117 8.33 13.48 12.63
N GLU A 118 7.40 13.39 13.58
CA GLU A 118 7.04 12.11 14.24
C GLU A 118 6.49 11.10 13.21
N ARG A 119 5.62 11.56 12.29
CA ARG A 119 5.10 10.71 11.21
C ARG A 119 6.21 10.18 10.30
N TYR A 120 7.15 11.03 9.89
CA TYR A 120 8.23 10.62 8.98
C TYR A 120 9.21 9.65 9.64
N LYS A 121 9.55 9.86 10.93
CA LYS A 121 10.36 8.92 11.71
C LYS A 121 9.69 7.55 11.80
N ALA A 122 8.42 7.50 12.19
CA ALA A 122 7.67 6.25 12.27
C ALA A 122 7.59 5.50 10.93
N LEU A 123 7.47 6.22 9.81
CA LEU A 123 7.50 5.59 8.48
C LEU A 123 8.88 5.04 8.12
N LEU A 124 9.96 5.76 8.43
CA LEU A 124 11.33 5.27 8.21
C LEU A 124 11.62 4.04 9.07
N ASP A 125 11.30 4.12 10.36
CA ASP A 125 11.44 3.00 11.30
C ASP A 125 10.70 1.77 10.76
N TRP A 126 9.44 1.95 10.32
CA TRP A 126 8.69 0.85 9.70
C TRP A 126 9.34 0.35 8.41
N MET A 127 9.99 1.18 7.60
CA MET A 127 10.65 0.68 6.39
C MET A 127 12.01 0.02 6.67
N GLU A 128 12.63 0.28 7.82
CA GLU A 128 13.94 -0.24 8.24
C GLU A 128 13.85 -1.42 9.21
N GLU A 129 12.71 -1.59 9.88
CA GLU A 129 12.43 -2.71 10.77
C GLU A 129 12.53 -4.05 10.02
N ASN A 130 13.63 -4.76 10.23
CA ASN A 130 13.86 -6.12 9.77
C ASN A 130 13.11 -7.13 10.66
N GLY A 131 11.76 -7.07 10.68
CA GLY A 131 10.90 -8.09 11.31
C GLY A 131 11.23 -8.46 12.76
N ASN A 132 11.97 -7.66 13.51
CA ASN A 132 12.41 -8.01 14.86
C ASN A 132 11.35 -7.56 15.86
N HIS A 133 10.18 -8.18 15.81
CA HIS A 133 9.22 -8.08 16.89
C HIS A 133 9.87 -8.70 18.14
N LYS A 134 10.31 -7.86 19.08
CA LYS A 134 10.37 -8.28 20.49
C LYS A 134 8.94 -8.60 20.88
N SER A 135 8.57 -9.87 20.84
CA SER A 135 7.34 -10.36 21.42
C SER A 135 7.30 -9.90 22.88
N GLN A 136 6.29 -9.10 23.23
CA GLN A 136 5.81 -9.04 24.60
C GLN A 136 5.49 -10.49 25.04
N PRO A 137 5.77 -10.87 26.29
CA PRO A 137 5.41 -12.19 26.78
C PRO A 137 3.88 -12.23 26.97
N GLU A 138 3.14 -12.62 25.92
CA GLU A 138 1.73 -12.96 26.08
C GLU A 138 1.61 -14.46 26.38
N GLU A 139 0.98 -14.72 27.53
CA GLU A 139 0.68 -16.02 28.09
C GLU A 139 -0.16 -16.87 27.12
N SER A 140 0.33 -18.10 26.89
CA SER A 140 -0.44 -19.32 26.58
C SER A 140 -1.69 -19.18 25.70
N SER A 141 -1.51 -19.23 24.37
CA SER A 141 -2.49 -19.83 23.46
C SER A 141 -1.80 -20.51 22.27
N ALA A 142 -2.22 -21.73 21.95
CA ALA A 142 -1.64 -22.65 20.98
C ALA A 142 -1.86 -22.24 19.51
N HIS A 143 -1.47 -21.01 19.14
CA HIS A 143 -1.40 -20.60 17.74
C HIS A 143 0.00 -20.90 17.21
N ARG A 144 0.07 -21.80 16.21
CA ARG A 144 1.29 -22.10 15.45
C ARG A 144 1.97 -20.79 15.07
N ALA A 145 3.24 -20.62 15.47
CA ALA A 145 4.05 -19.47 15.09
C ALA A 145 3.96 -19.29 13.57
N ALA A 146 3.40 -18.16 13.14
CA ALA A 146 3.35 -17.83 11.72
C ALA A 146 4.79 -17.79 11.19
N PRO A 147 5.07 -18.31 9.98
CA PRO A 147 6.40 -18.24 9.41
C PRO A 147 6.86 -16.78 9.41
N HIS A 148 8.07 -16.52 9.92
CA HIS A 148 8.67 -15.20 9.85
C HIS A 148 8.99 -14.90 8.38
N PHE A 149 8.19 -14.05 7.75
CA PHE A 149 8.46 -13.56 6.41
C PHE A 149 9.23 -12.25 6.54
N PRO A 150 10.45 -12.15 6.00
CA PRO A 150 11.17 -10.88 5.98
C PRO A 150 10.33 -9.87 5.20
N LYS A 151 10.14 -8.67 5.76
CA LYS A 151 9.37 -7.60 5.13
C LYS A 151 10.14 -7.07 3.92
N PRO A 152 9.70 -7.34 2.67
CA PRO A 152 10.48 -6.96 1.50
C PRO A 152 10.27 -5.47 1.24
N THR A 153 11.25 -4.63 1.58
CA THR A 153 11.15 -3.16 1.49
C THR A 153 12.07 -2.54 0.44
N GLU A 154 12.70 -3.32 -0.43
CA GLU A 154 13.68 -2.82 -1.41
C GLU A 154 13.06 -1.76 -2.35
N ALA A 155 11.83 -1.99 -2.79
CA ALA A 155 11.09 -1.06 -3.64
C ALA A 155 10.79 0.31 -2.96
N PHE A 156 10.90 0.42 -1.63
CA PHE A 156 10.62 1.65 -0.89
C PHE A 156 11.80 2.63 -0.88
N HIS A 157 12.94 2.28 -1.49
CA HIS A 157 14.17 3.09 -1.47
C HIS A 157 13.96 4.58 -1.79
N SER A 158 13.21 4.90 -2.86
CA SER A 158 12.94 6.31 -3.22
C SER A 158 12.12 7.05 -2.15
N SER A 159 11.20 6.35 -1.48
CA SER A 159 10.39 6.92 -0.40
C SER A 159 11.25 7.12 0.86
N LYS A 160 12.15 6.18 1.17
CA LYS A 160 13.14 6.34 2.27
C LYS A 160 13.98 7.61 2.07
N LEU A 161 14.60 7.76 0.90
CA LEU A 161 15.42 8.94 0.59
C LEU A 161 14.62 10.25 0.66
N TRP A 162 13.35 10.22 0.24
CA TRP A 162 12.46 11.38 0.36
C TRP A 162 12.21 11.75 1.83
N LEU A 163 11.86 10.78 2.67
CA LEU A 163 11.60 11.00 4.09
C LEU A 163 12.83 11.50 4.84
N CYS A 164 14.03 10.96 4.57
CA CYS A 164 15.27 11.45 5.17
C CYS A 164 15.51 12.94 4.84
N ARG A 165 15.37 13.32 3.56
CA ARG A 165 15.49 14.74 3.15
C ARG A 165 14.45 15.63 3.83
N CYS A 166 13.21 15.16 3.97
CA CYS A 166 12.17 15.91 4.68
C CYS A 166 12.53 16.14 6.15
N LEU A 167 13.08 15.13 6.83
CA LEU A 167 13.52 15.26 8.22
C LEU A 167 14.68 16.24 8.38
N GLU A 168 15.70 16.16 7.50
CA GLU A 168 16.82 17.11 7.51
C GLU A 168 16.35 18.58 7.37
N ILE A 169 15.33 18.83 6.56
CA ILE A 169 14.76 20.18 6.38
C ILE A 169 13.99 20.61 7.64
N LEU A 170 13.18 19.72 8.21
CA LEU A 170 12.42 20.02 9.42
C LEU A 170 13.33 20.31 10.62
N GLU A 171 14.41 19.54 10.79
CA GLU A 171 15.38 19.74 11.88
C GLU A 171 16.14 21.06 11.74
N LYS A 172 16.39 21.54 10.52
CA LYS A 172 16.98 22.86 10.27
C LYS A 172 16.04 24.03 10.50
N THR A 173 14.73 23.79 10.53
CA THR A 173 13.70 24.85 10.67
C THR A 173 13.30 25.08 12.14
N GLU A 174 13.66 24.15 13.03
CA GLU A 174 13.43 24.23 14.49
C GLU A 174 14.62 24.86 15.26
N LEU A 175 15.65 25.33 14.54
CA LEU A 175 16.83 26.08 15.03
C LEU A 175 16.72 27.55 14.60
#